data_AF-A0A2V9Q1D2-F1
#
_entry.id   AF-A0A2V9Q1D2-F1
#
_cell.length_a   1.000
_cell.length_b   1.000
_cell.length_c   1.000
_cell.angle_alpha   90.00
_cell.angle_beta   90.00
_cell.angle_gamma   90.00
#
_symmetry.space_group_name_H-M   'P 1'
#
loop_
_entity.id
_entity.type
_entity.pdbx_description
1 polymer ?
#
loop_
_entity_poly.entity_id
_entity_poly.type
_entity_poly.pdbx_seq_one_letter_code
_entity_poly.pdbx_strand_id
1 'polypeptide(L)'
;VEKVQEHLLTPYGLRSLAPSDPQYRGRYTGDPTSRDGAYHQGTVWPWLLGPFITAYVKVNGGSDAARNQAAEWLTSLNDHLADAGLGQISEIFDGDAPHRPCGCIAQAWSVAEILRTYVEDVKGIRPAASVDNRASQLPAQTKSQAVARAIAPVLEVSRTGTGR
;
A
#
# COMPACT_ATOMS: atom_id res chain seq x y z
N VAL A 1 -7.79 14.46 11.05
CA VAL A 1 -8.31 13.44 10.10
C VAL A 1 -9.64 13.86 9.47
N GLU A 2 -10.37 14.72 10.16
CA GLU A 2 -11.70 15.25 9.83
C GLU A 2 -11.71 15.95 8.48
N LYS A 3 -10.74 16.81 8.19
CA LYS A 3 -10.66 17.51 6.89
C LYS A 3 -10.39 16.59 5.72
N VAL A 4 -9.62 15.52 5.93
CA VAL A 4 -9.39 14.48 4.91
C VAL A 4 -10.68 13.72 4.65
N GLN A 5 -11.39 13.33 5.71
CA GLN A 5 -12.69 12.67 5.60
C GLN A 5 -13.71 13.55 4.87
N GLU A 6 -13.80 14.83 5.22
CA GLU A 6 -14.77 15.77 4.66
C GLU A 6 -14.54 16.05 3.17
N HIS A 7 -13.28 16.25 2.76
CA HIS A 7 -12.97 16.78 1.43
C HIS A 7 -12.45 15.74 0.44
N LEU A 8 -11.82 14.66 0.91
CA LEU A 8 -11.09 13.73 0.06
C LEU A 8 -11.69 12.32 0.02
N LEU A 9 -12.42 11.90 1.05
CA LEU A 9 -12.96 10.55 1.11
C LEU A 9 -14.01 10.30 0.02
N THR A 10 -13.90 9.15 -0.62
CA THR A 10 -14.83 8.61 -1.61
C THR A 10 -15.09 7.13 -1.30
N PRO A 11 -16.05 6.47 -1.98
CA PRO A 11 -16.33 5.05 -1.76
C PRO A 11 -15.14 4.11 -1.98
N TYR A 12 -14.20 4.46 -2.86
CA TYR A 12 -13.11 3.55 -3.26
C TYR A 12 -11.72 4.02 -2.82
N GLY A 13 -11.61 5.15 -2.13
CA GLY A 13 -10.30 5.73 -1.79
C GLY A 13 -10.35 7.20 -1.39
N LEU A 14 -9.18 7.81 -1.27
CA LEU A 14 -9.06 9.26 -1.13
C LEU A 14 -8.72 9.92 -2.46
N ARG A 15 -9.38 11.06 -2.75
CA ARG A 15 -8.94 11.97 -3.81
C ARG A 15 -7.54 12.51 -3.49
N SER A 16 -6.72 12.64 -4.51
CA SER A 16 -5.39 13.27 -4.43
C SER A 16 -5.46 14.79 -4.26
N LEU A 17 -6.57 15.43 -4.66
CA LEU A 17 -6.83 16.86 -4.49
C LEU A 17 -8.32 17.11 -4.20
N ALA A 18 -8.62 18.12 -3.38
CA ALA A 18 -9.99 18.46 -3.01
C ALA A 18 -10.77 19.05 -4.21
N PRO A 19 -12.05 18.71 -4.42
CA PRO A 19 -12.86 19.25 -5.51
C PRO A 19 -13.03 20.79 -5.49
N SER A 20 -12.81 21.43 -4.35
CA SER A 20 -12.85 22.88 -4.20
C SER A 20 -11.61 23.59 -4.77
N ASP A 21 -10.54 22.84 -5.05
CA ASP A 21 -9.31 23.41 -5.58
C ASP A 21 -9.47 23.71 -7.09
N PRO A 22 -9.08 24.91 -7.57
CA PRO A 22 -9.16 25.26 -8.99
C PRO A 22 -8.38 24.33 -9.93
N GLN A 23 -7.39 23.59 -9.42
CA GLN A 23 -6.59 22.63 -10.20
C GLN A 23 -7.18 21.21 -10.21
N TYR A 24 -8.33 21.00 -9.56
CA TYR A 24 -8.98 19.70 -9.50
C TYR A 24 -9.40 19.17 -10.88
N ARG A 25 -9.09 17.89 -11.11
CA ARG A 25 -9.34 17.10 -12.31
C ARG A 25 -9.91 15.75 -11.88
N GLY A 26 -11.23 15.69 -11.76
CA GLY A 26 -11.95 14.50 -11.28
C GLY A 26 -12.10 13.36 -12.29
N ARG A 27 -11.57 13.50 -13.52
CA ARG A 27 -11.69 12.48 -14.58
C ARG A 27 -10.33 12.11 -15.13
N TYR A 28 -10.02 10.81 -15.10
CA TYR A 28 -8.83 10.24 -15.73
C TYR A 28 -9.19 9.68 -17.11
N THR A 29 -9.26 10.57 -18.11
CA THR A 29 -9.69 10.24 -19.48
C THR A 29 -8.93 11.04 -20.52
N GLY A 30 -8.97 10.60 -21.78
CA GLY A 30 -8.37 11.30 -22.91
C GLY A 30 -6.96 10.82 -23.25
N ASP A 31 -6.18 11.72 -23.86
CA ASP A 31 -4.81 11.46 -24.29
C ASP A 31 -3.84 11.31 -23.08
N PRO A 32 -2.58 10.90 -23.30
CA PRO A 32 -1.58 10.79 -22.23
C PRO A 32 -1.41 12.08 -21.43
N THR A 33 -1.32 13.24 -22.08
CA THR A 33 -1.15 14.54 -21.40
C THR A 33 -2.29 14.86 -20.44
N SER A 34 -3.52 14.59 -20.87
CA SER A 34 -4.74 14.80 -20.07
C SER A 34 -4.77 13.88 -18.85
N ARG A 35 -4.39 12.62 -19.06
CA ARG A 35 -4.30 11.60 -18.00
C ARG A 35 -3.20 11.91 -16.99
N ASP A 36 -2.00 12.22 -17.44
CA ASP A 36 -0.88 12.63 -16.60
C ASP A 36 -1.25 13.87 -15.78
N GLY A 37 -1.96 14.81 -16.41
CA GLY A 37 -2.47 16.00 -15.75
C GLY A 37 -3.48 15.71 -14.63
N ALA A 38 -4.26 14.64 -14.73
CA ALA A 38 -5.25 14.24 -13.71
C ALA A 38 -4.68 13.29 -12.65
N TYR A 39 -3.59 12.56 -12.95
CA TYR A 39 -3.08 11.41 -12.20
C TYR A 39 -2.87 11.63 -10.69
N HIS A 40 -2.54 12.87 -10.31
CA HIS A 40 -2.42 13.31 -8.91
C HIS A 40 -3.18 14.61 -8.61
N GLN A 41 -4.17 14.97 -9.44
CA GLN A 41 -4.90 16.23 -9.33
C GLN A 41 -6.40 16.01 -9.10
N GLY A 42 -6.80 14.94 -8.43
CA GLY A 42 -8.21 14.67 -8.12
C GLY A 42 -8.65 13.23 -8.29
N THR A 43 -7.86 12.41 -8.97
CA THR A 43 -8.04 10.95 -9.01
C THR A 43 -8.03 10.37 -7.60
N VAL A 44 -8.83 9.31 -7.43
CA VAL A 44 -8.95 8.57 -6.19
C VAL A 44 -7.91 7.46 -6.14
N TRP A 45 -7.24 7.32 -5.00
CA TRP A 45 -6.27 6.27 -4.73
C TRP A 45 -6.76 5.38 -3.59
N PRO A 46 -7.02 4.08 -3.82
CA PRO A 46 -7.54 3.17 -2.78
C PRO A 46 -6.55 2.91 -1.66
N TRP A 47 -5.26 2.77 -1.96
CA TRP A 47 -4.24 2.49 -0.96
C TRP A 47 -4.16 3.56 0.14
N LEU A 48 -4.56 4.81 -0.15
CA LEU A 48 -4.61 5.89 0.83
C LEU A 48 -5.65 5.66 1.95
N LEU A 49 -6.62 4.76 1.76
CA LEU A 49 -7.51 4.34 2.84
C LEU A 49 -6.76 3.68 3.98
N GLY A 50 -5.68 2.94 3.70
CA GLY A 50 -4.86 2.28 4.71
C GLY A 50 -4.33 3.25 5.78
N PRO A 51 -3.47 4.23 5.44
CA PRO A 51 -2.97 5.20 6.39
C PRO A 51 -4.08 6.11 6.96
N PHE A 52 -5.11 6.42 6.17
CA PHE A 52 -6.24 7.21 6.66
C PHE A 52 -7.02 6.51 7.77
N ILE A 53 -7.38 5.24 7.59
CA ILE A 53 -8.08 4.43 8.58
C ILE A 53 -7.20 4.24 9.82
N THR A 54 -5.91 3.91 9.64
CA THR A 54 -4.97 3.81 10.75
C THR A 54 -4.95 5.11 11.57
N ALA A 55 -4.87 6.27 10.93
CA ALA A 55 -4.89 7.56 11.60
C ALA A 55 -6.24 7.83 12.30
N TYR A 56 -7.35 7.58 11.60
CA TYR A 56 -8.70 7.78 12.12
C TYR A 56 -8.96 6.94 13.37
N VAL A 57 -8.65 5.65 13.33
CA VAL A 57 -8.83 4.75 14.49
C VAL A 57 -7.95 5.20 15.65
N LYS A 58 -6.70 5.60 15.41
CA LYS A 58 -5.79 6.07 16.47
C LYS A 58 -6.28 7.34 17.17
N VAL A 59 -6.67 8.38 16.43
CA VAL A 59 -7.11 9.64 17.06
C VAL A 59 -8.44 9.49 17.79
N ASN A 60 -9.28 8.53 17.39
CA ASN A 60 -10.53 8.18 18.06
C ASN A 60 -10.36 7.08 19.13
N GLY A 61 -9.15 6.98 19.70
CA GLY A 61 -8.85 6.14 20.85
C GLY A 61 -8.89 4.62 20.59
N GLY A 62 -8.91 4.19 19.34
CA GLY A 62 -9.05 2.78 18.98
C GLY A 62 -10.40 2.17 19.36
N SER A 63 -11.42 3.01 19.61
CA SER A 63 -12.75 2.62 20.08
C SER A 63 -13.49 1.74 19.07
N ASP A 64 -14.42 0.91 19.55
CA ASP A 64 -15.26 0.08 18.70
C ASP A 64 -16.07 0.90 17.70
N ALA A 65 -16.53 2.09 18.10
CA ALA A 65 -17.19 3.03 17.20
C ALA A 65 -16.28 3.45 16.03
N ALA A 66 -15.01 3.76 16.31
CA ALA A 66 -14.05 4.13 15.28
C ALA A 66 -13.75 2.95 14.34
N ARG A 67 -13.63 1.74 14.88
CA ARG A 67 -13.39 0.51 14.09
C ARG A 67 -14.59 0.15 13.22
N ASN A 68 -15.80 0.30 13.73
CA ASN A 68 -17.03 0.07 12.97
C ASN A 68 -17.16 1.07 11.83
N GLN A 69 -16.86 2.35 12.08
CA GLN A 69 -16.84 3.36 11.02
C GLN A 69 -15.77 3.07 9.95
N ALA A 70 -14.59 2.61 10.36
CA ALA A 70 -13.56 2.17 9.43
C ALA A 70 -13.99 0.97 8.59
N ALA A 71 -14.67 -0.01 9.19
CA ALA A 71 -15.24 -1.15 8.47
C ALA A 71 -16.29 -0.70 7.44
N GLU A 72 -17.13 0.28 7.80
CA GLU A 72 -18.15 0.84 6.91
C GLU A 72 -17.54 1.46 5.66
N TRP A 73 -16.44 2.21 5.78
CA TRP A 73 -15.75 2.79 4.60
C TRP A 73 -15.17 1.76 3.65
N LEU A 74 -14.85 0.56 4.15
CA LEU A 74 -14.33 -0.52 3.31
C LEU A 74 -15.45 -1.30 2.59
N THR A 75 -16.71 -1.16 2.97
CA THR A 75 -17.82 -1.95 2.41
C THR A 75 -18.00 -1.72 0.91
N SER A 76 -17.80 -0.49 0.44
CA SER A 76 -17.94 -0.13 -0.98
C SER A 76 -16.95 -0.86 -1.89
N LEU A 77 -15.79 -1.28 -1.37
CA LEU A 77 -14.83 -2.07 -2.14
C LEU A 77 -15.34 -3.49 -2.46
N ASN A 78 -16.34 -4.01 -1.75
CA ASN A 78 -16.89 -5.34 -2.03
C ASN A 78 -17.47 -5.43 -3.44
N ASP A 79 -18.16 -4.39 -3.89
CA ASP A 79 -18.71 -4.34 -5.25
C ASP A 79 -17.58 -4.29 -6.28
N HIS A 80 -16.52 -3.53 -5.98
CA HIS A 80 -15.34 -3.43 -6.85
C HIS A 80 -14.58 -4.76 -6.99
N LEU A 81 -14.60 -5.65 -5.98
CA LEU A 81 -13.95 -6.97 -6.10
C LEU A 81 -14.55 -7.85 -7.21
N ALA A 82 -15.77 -7.53 -7.67
CA ALA A 82 -16.43 -8.18 -8.79
C ALA A 82 -16.38 -7.35 -10.10
N ASP A 83 -15.74 -6.17 -10.09
CA ASP A 83 -15.65 -5.23 -11.21
C ASP A 83 -14.18 -5.00 -11.63
N ALA A 84 -13.95 -4.67 -12.91
CA ALA A 84 -12.65 -4.48 -13.58
C ALA A 84 -11.66 -5.66 -13.56
N GLY A 85 -11.37 -6.25 -12.39
CA GLY A 85 -10.49 -7.39 -12.18
C GLY A 85 -10.92 -8.20 -10.96
N LEU A 86 -11.29 -9.46 -11.19
CA LEU A 86 -11.89 -10.31 -10.18
C LEU A 86 -10.95 -10.54 -8.98
N GLY A 87 -11.39 -10.15 -7.79
CA GLY A 87 -10.63 -10.23 -6.55
C GLY A 87 -9.46 -9.25 -6.46
N GLN A 88 -9.42 -8.22 -7.31
CA GLN A 88 -8.36 -7.22 -7.36
C GLN A 88 -8.88 -5.83 -7.04
N ILE A 89 -7.98 -4.94 -6.63
CA ILE A 89 -8.28 -3.52 -6.43
C ILE A 89 -7.48 -2.72 -7.44
N SER A 90 -8.17 -1.85 -8.18
CA SER A 90 -7.56 -1.02 -9.21
C SER A 90 -6.62 0.03 -8.64
N GLU A 91 -5.75 0.53 -9.50
CA GLU A 91 -4.74 1.52 -9.16
C GLU A 91 -5.36 2.84 -8.71
N ILE A 92 -6.28 3.34 -9.53
CA ILE A 92 -6.95 4.62 -9.35
C ILE A 92 -8.41 4.52 -9.78
N PHE A 93 -9.20 5.47 -9.32
CA PHE A 93 -10.58 5.68 -9.76
C PHE A 93 -10.77 7.15 -10.16
N ASP A 94 -11.76 7.43 -11.00
CA ASP A 94 -12.19 8.81 -11.23
C ASP A 94 -12.49 9.51 -9.88
N GLY A 95 -12.06 10.77 -9.76
CA GLY A 95 -12.37 11.66 -8.64
C GLY A 95 -13.87 11.91 -8.44
N ASP A 96 -14.62 11.93 -9.54
CA ASP A 96 -16.05 12.23 -9.55
C ASP A 96 -16.89 10.96 -9.72
N ALA A 97 -18.07 10.95 -9.08
CA ALA A 97 -19.07 9.89 -9.25
C ALA A 97 -19.34 9.63 -10.76
N PRO A 98 -19.46 8.37 -11.21
CA PRO A 98 -19.62 7.16 -10.41
C PRO A 98 -18.30 6.52 -9.97
N HIS A 99 -17.16 7.22 -10.01
CA HIS A 99 -15.84 6.70 -9.65
C HIS A 99 -15.47 5.45 -10.46
N ARG A 100 -15.34 5.58 -11.77
CA ARG A 100 -14.94 4.46 -12.65
C ARG A 100 -13.52 3.98 -12.31
N PRO A 101 -13.25 2.67 -12.20
CA PRO A 101 -11.89 2.15 -12.05
C PRO A 101 -11.04 2.46 -13.29
N CYS A 102 -9.80 2.86 -13.05
CA CYS A 102 -8.85 3.32 -14.06
C CYS A 102 -7.43 2.82 -13.76
N GLY A 103 -6.50 3.03 -14.70
CA GLY A 103 -5.10 2.65 -14.52
C GLY A 103 -4.90 1.13 -14.52
N CYS A 104 -3.91 0.65 -13.76
CA CYS A 104 -3.68 -0.78 -13.59
C CYS A 104 -4.89 -1.45 -12.89
N ILE A 105 -5.39 -2.53 -13.49
CA ILE A 105 -6.56 -3.28 -12.99
C ILE A 105 -6.27 -3.90 -11.61
N ALA A 106 -5.06 -4.41 -11.41
CA ALA A 106 -4.63 -5.17 -10.24
C ALA A 106 -3.36 -4.58 -9.66
N GLN A 107 -3.50 -3.84 -8.56
CA GLN A 107 -2.40 -3.04 -8.06
C GLN A 107 -2.08 -3.42 -6.60
N ALA A 108 -0.82 -3.81 -6.39
CA ALA A 108 -0.32 -4.45 -5.18
C ALA A 108 -0.43 -3.62 -3.89
N TRP A 109 -0.02 -2.35 -3.88
CA TRP A 109 -0.17 -1.47 -2.72
C TRP A 109 -1.64 -1.22 -2.36
N SER A 110 -2.58 -1.22 -3.32
CA SER A 110 -4.00 -1.06 -3.00
C SER A 110 -4.53 -2.29 -2.28
N VAL A 111 -4.27 -3.48 -2.83
CA VAL A 111 -4.65 -4.74 -2.18
C VAL A 111 -3.98 -4.85 -0.80
N ALA A 112 -2.69 -4.57 -0.70
CA ALA A 112 -1.94 -4.68 0.54
C ALA A 112 -2.44 -3.73 1.64
N GLU A 113 -2.67 -2.45 1.33
CA GLU A 113 -3.11 -1.46 2.34
C GLU A 113 -4.53 -1.74 2.85
N ILE A 114 -5.44 -2.19 1.97
CA ILE A 114 -6.80 -2.55 2.38
C ILE A 114 -6.79 -3.79 3.27
N LEU A 115 -6.01 -4.82 2.93
CA LEU A 115 -5.85 -6.00 3.79
C LEU A 115 -5.19 -5.65 5.12
N ARG A 116 -4.12 -4.86 5.09
CA ARG A 116 -3.39 -4.43 6.29
C ARG A 116 -4.31 -3.70 7.25
N THR A 117 -5.01 -2.66 6.80
CA THR A 117 -5.87 -1.86 7.69
C THR A 117 -7.09 -2.64 8.17
N TYR A 118 -7.63 -3.55 7.36
CA TYR A 118 -8.69 -4.44 7.82
C TYR A 118 -8.24 -5.33 8.98
N VAL A 119 -7.04 -5.93 8.89
CA VAL A 119 -6.50 -6.78 9.96
C VAL A 119 -6.07 -5.96 11.18
N GLU A 120 -5.26 -4.92 10.98
CA GLU A 120 -4.61 -4.18 12.06
C GLU A 120 -5.50 -3.17 12.77
N ASP A 121 -6.39 -2.50 12.03
CA ASP A 121 -7.18 -1.39 12.54
C ASP A 121 -8.64 -1.78 12.76
N VAL A 122 -9.28 -2.43 11.78
CA VAL A 122 -10.68 -2.87 11.92
C VAL A 122 -10.80 -4.06 12.88
N LYS A 123 -10.00 -5.12 12.68
CA LYS A 123 -9.97 -6.27 13.59
C LYS A 123 -9.09 -6.03 14.83
N GLY A 124 -8.21 -5.04 14.78
CA GLY A 124 -7.28 -4.74 15.88
C GLY A 124 -6.19 -5.80 16.09
N ILE A 125 -5.96 -6.66 15.11
CA ILE A 125 -4.97 -7.72 15.15
C ILE A 125 -3.66 -7.11 14.67
N ARG A 126 -2.84 -6.63 15.60
CA ARG A 126 -1.55 -6.03 15.27
C ARG A 126 -0.45 -7.09 15.36
N PRO A 127 0.58 -7.02 14.51
CA PRO A 127 1.80 -7.77 14.73
C PRO A 127 2.28 -7.53 16.17
N ALA A 128 2.71 -8.60 16.84
CA ALA A 128 3.36 -8.45 18.14
C ALA A 128 4.49 -7.43 17.98
N ALA A 129 4.53 -6.42 18.86
CA ALA A 129 5.68 -5.53 18.92
C ALA A 129 6.92 -6.41 19.01
N SER A 130 7.91 -6.18 18.14
CA SER A 130 9.15 -6.95 18.14
C SER A 130 9.65 -7.05 19.57
N VAL A 131 9.74 -8.27 20.09
CA VAL A 131 10.27 -8.52 21.43
C VAL A 131 11.65 -7.88 21.46
N ASP A 132 11.81 -6.96 22.39
CA ASP A 132 12.99 -6.14 22.61
C ASP A 132 14.28 -6.95 22.41
N ASN A 133 15.15 -6.51 21.50
CA ASN A 133 16.39 -7.20 21.15
C ASN A 133 17.39 -7.02 22.29
N ARG A 134 17.22 -7.75 23.40
CA ARG A 134 18.22 -7.89 24.49
C ARG A 134 19.43 -8.72 24.06
N ALA A 135 19.90 -8.55 22.83
CA ALA A 135 21.19 -9.07 22.36
C ALA A 135 22.32 -8.08 22.68
N SER A 136 22.33 -7.53 23.90
CA SER A 136 23.37 -6.68 24.45
C SER A 136 23.87 -7.23 25.78
N GLN A 137 24.22 -8.53 25.80
CA GLN A 137 25.00 -9.18 26.85
C GLN A 137 25.63 -10.48 26.30
N LEU A 138 26.63 -10.34 25.43
CA LEU A 138 27.61 -11.39 25.17
C LEU A 138 28.97 -10.84 25.64
N PRO A 139 29.68 -11.53 26.56
CA PRO A 139 30.97 -11.05 27.03
C PRO A 139 31.96 -11.03 25.86
N ALA A 140 32.76 -9.96 25.77
CA ALA A 140 33.76 -9.77 24.75
C ALA A 140 34.71 -10.97 24.69
N GLN A 141 34.65 -11.75 23.61
CA GLN A 141 35.65 -12.77 23.33
C GLN A 141 36.95 -12.10 22.89
N THR A 142 37.99 -12.32 23.69
CA THR A 142 39.36 -11.89 23.42
C THR A 142 39.87 -12.53 22.12
N LYS A 143 40.30 -11.70 21.16
CA LYS A 143 40.91 -12.16 19.90
C LYS A 143 42.18 -12.96 20.20
N SER A 144 42.21 -14.24 19.84
CA SER A 144 43.45 -14.99 19.66
C SER A 144 43.65 -15.28 18.17
N GLN A 145 44.75 -14.77 17.62
CA GLN A 145 45.20 -15.01 16.25
C GLN A 145 45.87 -16.38 16.15
N ALA A 146 45.41 -17.24 15.24
CA ALA A 146 46.14 -18.35 14.60
C ALA A 146 45.11 -19.23 13.88
N VAL A 147 45.25 -19.76 12.66
CA VAL A 147 46.28 -19.80 11.62
C VAL A 147 45.50 -20.19 10.35
N ALA A 148 45.73 -19.51 9.23
CA ALA A 148 45.25 -19.92 7.92
C ALA A 148 46.23 -20.92 7.29
N ARG A 149 45.76 -22.05 6.74
CA ARG A 149 46.42 -22.75 5.62
C ARG A 149 45.61 -23.91 4.99
N ALA A 150 45.57 -23.87 3.66
CA ALA A 150 45.36 -24.93 2.65
C ALA A 150 43.96 -25.60 2.61
N ILE A 151 43.34 -25.94 1.48
CA ILE A 151 43.82 -26.66 0.28
C ILE A 151 43.00 -26.22 -0.97
N ALA A 152 43.61 -26.25 -2.17
CA ALA A 152 43.10 -25.75 -3.46
C ALA A 152 42.36 -26.85 -4.32
N PRO A 153 41.94 -26.61 -5.59
CA PRO A 153 40.57 -26.76 -6.09
C PRO A 153 40.35 -27.95 -7.07
N VAL A 154 39.09 -28.29 -7.41
CA VAL A 154 38.76 -29.26 -8.48
C VAL A 154 37.56 -28.82 -9.33
N LEU A 155 37.90 -28.48 -10.59
CA LEU A 155 37.23 -28.72 -11.89
C LEU A 155 35.80 -28.22 -12.16
N GLU A 156 35.69 -27.29 -13.11
CA GLU A 156 34.53 -27.14 -14.00
C GLU A 156 34.96 -27.42 -15.45
N VAL A 157 34.20 -28.28 -16.12
CA VAL A 157 34.43 -28.79 -17.49
C VAL A 157 33.53 -28.03 -18.47
N SER A 158 34.18 -27.47 -19.49
CA SER A 158 33.80 -27.33 -20.91
C SER A 158 32.33 -27.12 -21.34
N ARG A 159 32.10 -25.99 -22.05
CA ARG A 159 31.30 -25.88 -23.30
C ARG A 159 31.97 -24.82 -24.19
N THR A 160 32.64 -25.16 -25.30
CA THR A 160 32.12 -25.23 -26.70
C THR A 160 31.08 -24.14 -27.03
N GLY A 161 31.17 -23.31 -28.07
CA GLY A 161 32.11 -23.19 -29.19
C GLY A 161 31.71 -22.05 -30.14
N THR A 162 32.55 -21.84 -31.18
CA THR A 162 32.34 -21.18 -32.50
C THR A 162 31.92 -19.70 -32.51
N GLY A 163 32.55 -18.75 -33.19
CA GLY A 163 33.52 -18.78 -34.28
C GLY A 163 32.98 -18.04 -35.50
N ARG A 164 33.48 -16.80 -35.71
CA ARG A 164 33.38 -15.91 -36.90
C ARG A 164 32.02 -15.42 -37.36
#